data_AF-A0A2G9M257-F1
#
_entry.id   AF-A0A2G9M257-F1
#
_cell.length_a   1.000
_cell.length_b   1.000
_cell.length_c   1.000
_cell.angle_alpha   90.00
_cell.angle_beta   90.00
_cell.angle_gamma   90.00
#
_symmetry.space_group_name_H-M   'P 1'
#
loop_
_entity.id
_entity.type
_entity.pdbx_description
1 polymer ?
#
loop_
_entity_poly.entity_id
_entity_poly.type
_entity_poly.pdbx_seq_one_letter_code
_entity_poly.pdbx_strand_id
1 'polypeptide(L)'
;MLEKEVFKIVDFLKNTNKVLVLRNGVVVRNLYDLRLALKYMDPSIYYNHANSKRNDFVNWVEIAVGDISLAKSMRSARNAKELFSIVDKR
;
A
#
# COMPACT_ATOMS: atom_id res chain seq x y z
N MET A 1 32.28 -3.92 -4.98
CA MET A 1 31.65 -3.36 -6.21
C MET A 1 30.47 -4.22 -6.66
N LEU A 2 30.65 -5.54 -6.79
CA LEU A 2 29.59 -6.51 -7.10
C LEU A 2 28.40 -6.53 -6.11
N GLU A 3 28.65 -6.43 -4.80
CA GLU A 3 27.56 -6.44 -3.80
C GLU A 3 26.57 -5.26 -3.95
N LYS A 4 27.04 -4.08 -4.39
CA LYS A 4 26.18 -2.92 -4.63
C LYS A 4 25.30 -3.09 -5.86
N GLU A 5 25.79 -3.78 -6.89
CA GLU A 5 25.00 -4.10 -8.08
C GLU A 5 23.98 -5.20 -7.79
N VAL A 6 24.38 -6.25 -7.04
CA VAL A 6 23.45 -7.29 -6.57
C VAL A 6 22.37 -6.68 -5.69
N PHE A 7 22.71 -5.75 -4.80
CA PHE A 7 21.73 -5.04 -3.97
C PHE A 7 20.76 -4.21 -4.83
N LYS A 8 21.25 -3.46 -5.83
CA LYS A 8 20.39 -2.72 -6.77
C LYS A 8 19.46 -3.63 -7.58
N ILE A 9 19.96 -4.78 -8.03
CA ILE A 9 19.18 -5.75 -8.79
C ILE A 9 18.12 -6.39 -7.88
N VAL A 10 18.48 -6.75 -6.64
CA VAL A 10 17.53 -7.28 -5.66
C VAL A 10 16.46 -6.24 -5.28
N ASP A 11 16.83 -4.98 -5.08
CA ASP A 11 15.89 -3.87 -4.84
C ASP A 11 14.99 -3.59 -6.05
N PHE A 12 15.55 -3.68 -7.26
CA PHE A 12 14.79 -3.54 -8.51
C PHE A 12 13.79 -4.68 -8.69
N LEU A 13 14.19 -5.93 -8.41
CA LEU A 13 13.34 -7.11 -8.52
C LEU A 13 12.26 -7.16 -7.42
N LYS A 14 12.57 -6.70 -6.20
CA LYS A 14 11.58 -6.50 -5.12
C LYS A 14 10.54 -5.43 -5.45
N ASN A 15 10.90 -4.47 -6.30
CA ASN A 15 10.04 -3.34 -6.70
C ASN A 15 9.10 -3.63 -7.88
N THR A 16 8.94 -4.89 -8.31
CA THR A 16 8.14 -5.22 -9.50
C THR A 16 6.63 -4.95 -9.34
N ASN A 17 6.12 -4.77 -8.11
CA ASN A 17 4.77 -4.26 -7.85
C ASN A 17 4.80 -2.83 -7.26
N LYS A 18 5.31 -1.86 -8.03
CA LYS A 18 5.24 -0.42 -7.64
C LYS A 18 3.82 0.08 -7.45
N VAL A 19 2.83 -0.57 -8.06
CA VAL A 19 1.43 -0.16 -8.04
C VAL A 19 0.57 -1.19 -7.32
N LEU A 20 -0.49 -0.74 -6.67
CA LEU A 20 -1.55 -1.58 -6.13
C LEU A 20 -2.74 -1.53 -7.09
N VAL A 21 -3.17 -2.69 -7.59
CA VAL A 21 -4.35 -2.79 -8.46
C VAL A 21 -5.53 -3.28 -7.63
N LEU A 22 -6.58 -2.47 -7.57
CA LEU A 22 -7.80 -2.81 -6.86
C LEU A 22 -8.69 -3.74 -7.69
N ARG A 23 -9.58 -4.48 -7.03
CA ARG A 23 -10.49 -5.45 -7.70
C ARG A 23 -11.36 -4.82 -8.79
N ASN A 24 -11.64 -3.52 -8.74
CA ASN A 24 -12.38 -2.78 -9.76
C ASN A 24 -11.48 -2.21 -10.88
N GLY A 25 -10.20 -2.57 -10.94
CA GLY A 25 -9.25 -2.13 -11.95
C GLY A 25 -8.60 -0.77 -11.66
N VAL A 26 -8.96 -0.09 -10.57
CA VAL A 26 -8.29 1.16 -10.16
C VAL A 26 -6.83 0.87 -9.81
N VAL A 27 -5.92 1.67 -10.37
CA VAL A 27 -4.48 1.55 -10.14
C VAL A 27 -4.02 2.64 -9.19
N VAL A 28 -3.46 2.23 -8.05
CA VAL A 28 -2.89 3.10 -7.02
C VAL A 28 -1.38 3.16 -7.21
N ARG A 29 -0.85 4.34 -7.56
CA ARG A 29 0.57 4.52 -7.93
C ARG A 29 1.40 5.24 -6.86
N ASN A 30 0.75 5.94 -5.95
CA ASN A 30 1.38 6.75 -4.90
C ASN A 30 0.40 6.96 -3.73
N LEU A 31 0.87 7.60 -2.65
CA LEU A 31 0.03 7.84 -1.46
C LEU A 31 -1.17 8.75 -1.73
N TYR A 32 -1.07 9.66 -2.71
CA TYR A 32 -2.20 10.51 -3.11
C TYR A 32 -3.31 9.68 -3.78
N ASP A 33 -2.96 8.79 -4.71
CA ASP A 33 -3.90 7.84 -5.32
C ASP A 33 -4.53 6.94 -4.25
N LEU A 34 -3.73 6.46 -3.29
CA LEU A 34 -4.22 5.62 -2.19
C LEU A 34 -5.24 6.38 -1.34
N ARG A 35 -4.93 7.62 -0.97
CA ARG A 35 -5.81 8.50 -0.18
C ARG A 35 -7.15 8.73 -0.89
N LEU A 36 -7.12 9.02 -2.19
CA LEU A 36 -8.33 9.18 -2.99
C LEU A 36 -9.12 7.87 -3.09
N ALA A 37 -8.43 6.76 -3.37
CA ALA A 37 -9.07 5.45 -3.43
C ALA A 37 -9.76 5.12 -2.11
N LEU A 38 -9.10 5.29 -0.96
CA LEU A 38 -9.69 5.01 0.36
C LEU A 38 -10.87 5.92 0.69
N LYS A 39 -10.85 7.17 0.23
CA LYS A 39 -11.95 8.13 0.44
C LYS A 39 -13.22 7.76 -0.31
N TYR A 40 -13.08 7.22 -1.52
CA TYR A 40 -14.21 7.03 -2.45
C TYR A 40 -14.53 5.56 -2.77
N MET A 41 -13.72 4.59 -2.30
CA MET A 41 -13.94 3.19 -2.62
C MET A 41 -15.20 2.62 -1.96
N ASP A 42 -15.83 1.70 -2.70
CA ASP A 42 -16.88 0.87 -2.15
C ASP A 42 -16.32 -0.07 -1.05
N PRO A 43 -17.02 -0.25 0.08
CA PRO A 43 -16.57 -1.15 1.15
C PRO A 43 -16.28 -2.58 0.68
N SER A 44 -17.04 -3.11 -0.28
CA SER A 44 -16.80 -4.46 -0.82
C SER A 44 -15.43 -4.57 -1.48
N ILE A 45 -14.95 -3.53 -2.16
CA ILE A 45 -13.60 -3.49 -2.76
C ILE A 45 -12.55 -3.53 -1.65
N TYR A 46 -12.72 -2.75 -0.58
CA TYR A 46 -11.81 -2.77 0.56
C TYR A 46 -11.61 -4.17 1.14
N TYR A 47 -12.69 -4.92 1.36
CA TYR A 47 -12.62 -6.26 1.97
C TYR A 47 -11.92 -7.32 1.11
N ASN A 48 -11.75 -7.09 -0.20
CA ASN A 48 -10.94 -7.96 -1.06
C ASN A 48 -9.44 -7.82 -0.76
N HIS A 49 -9.03 -6.65 -0.28
CA HIS A 49 -7.63 -6.28 -0.07
C HIS A 49 -7.24 -6.26 1.41
N ALA A 50 -8.20 -6.03 2.31
CA ALA A 50 -7.98 -5.97 3.74
C ALA A 50 -8.98 -6.85 4.50
N ASN A 51 -8.45 -7.82 5.24
CA ASN A 51 -9.19 -8.73 6.11
C ASN A 51 -8.30 -9.13 7.32
N SER A 52 -8.79 -10.05 8.15
CA SER A 52 -8.06 -10.48 9.36
C SER A 52 -6.71 -11.14 9.10
N LYS A 53 -6.46 -11.63 7.88
CA LYS A 53 -5.21 -12.33 7.51
C LYS A 53 -4.22 -11.43 6.78
N ARG A 54 -4.69 -10.42 6.04
CA ARG A 54 -3.83 -9.56 5.22
C ARG A 54 -4.39 -8.16 5.07
N ASN A 55 -3.51 -7.20 4.81
CA ASN A 55 -3.88 -5.86 4.38
C ASN A 55 -2.93 -5.43 3.25
N ASP A 56 -3.40 -5.56 2.01
CA ASP A 56 -2.61 -5.29 0.81
C ASP A 56 -2.19 -3.80 0.73
N PHE A 57 -3.01 -2.89 1.26
CA PHE A 57 -2.67 -1.46 1.32
C PHE A 57 -1.46 -1.20 2.21
N VAL A 58 -1.44 -1.80 3.40
CA VAL A 58 -0.31 -1.70 4.34
C VAL A 58 0.95 -2.29 3.72
N ASN A 59 0.84 -3.51 3.18
CA ASN A 59 1.98 -4.20 2.57
C ASN A 59 2.54 -3.41 1.39
N TRP A 60 1.67 -2.81 0.57
CA TRP A 60 2.10 -1.97 -0.54
C TRP A 60 2.79 -0.68 -0.07
N VAL A 61 2.27 0.01 0.96
CA VAL A 61 2.95 1.18 1.53
C VAL A 61 4.32 0.81 2.10
N GLU A 62 4.44 -0.33 2.76
CA GLU A 62 5.72 -0.79 3.33
C GLU A 62 6.75 -1.15 2.26
N ILE A 63 6.35 -1.92 1.24
CA ILE A 63 7.27 -2.52 0.27
C ILE A 63 7.51 -1.60 -0.93
N ALA A 64 6.45 -1.02 -1.50
CA ALA A 64 6.52 -0.25 -2.74
C ALA A 64 6.76 1.25 -2.51
N VAL A 65 6.10 1.82 -1.49
CA VAL A 65 6.33 3.23 -1.12
C VAL A 65 7.56 3.38 -0.21
N GLY A 66 7.84 2.38 0.63
CA GLY A 66 8.97 2.39 1.56
C GLY A 66 8.72 3.19 2.85
N ASP A 67 7.49 3.68 3.10
CA ASP A 67 7.16 4.40 4.33
C ASP A 67 6.76 3.42 5.45
N ILE A 68 7.78 2.81 6.06
CA ILE A 68 7.64 1.82 7.13
C ILE A 68 6.87 2.40 8.33
N SER A 69 7.09 3.69 8.65
CA SER A 69 6.41 4.35 9.77
C SER A 69 4.92 4.49 9.51
N LEU A 70 4.54 4.93 8.30
CA LEU A 70 3.14 5.03 7.90
C LEU A 70 2.49 3.65 7.88
N ALA A 71 3.15 2.66 7.26
CA ALA A 71 2.66 1.28 7.21
C ALA A 71 2.39 0.73 8.62
N LYS A 72 3.29 0.97 9.58
CA LYS A 72 3.09 0.57 10.98
C LYS A 72 1.86 1.22 11.60
N SER A 73 1.64 2.51 11.39
CA SER A 73 0.43 3.20 11.88
C SER A 73 -0.84 2.62 11.24
N MET A 74 -0.80 2.37 9.93
CA MET A 74 -1.92 1.81 9.16
C MET A 74 -2.38 0.42 9.66
N ARG A 75 -1.50 -0.39 10.28
CA ARG A 75 -1.86 -1.72 10.83
C ARG A 75 -2.93 -1.67 11.92
N SER A 76 -3.16 -0.52 12.54
CA SER A 76 -4.19 -0.34 13.57
C SER A 76 -5.60 -0.11 13.01
N ALA A 77 -5.74 0.18 11.71
CA ALA A 77 -7.01 0.49 11.08
C ALA A 77 -7.88 -0.77 10.89
N ARG A 78 -9.16 -0.63 11.22
CA ARG A 78 -10.17 -1.71 11.14
C ARG A 78 -11.04 -1.64 9.89
N ASN A 79 -11.04 -0.50 9.21
CA ASN A 79 -11.87 -0.22 8.05
C ASN A 79 -11.23 0.85 7.15
N ALA A 80 -11.79 1.03 5.94
CA ALA A 80 -11.29 2.00 4.96
C ALA A 80 -11.25 3.44 5.49
N LYS A 81 -12.21 3.85 6.32
CA LYS A 81 -12.31 5.22 6.86
C LYS A 81 -11.20 5.52 7.86
N GLU A 82 -10.89 4.57 8.75
CA GLU A 82 -9.76 4.68 9.67
C GLU A 82 -8.44 4.70 8.89
N LEU A 83 -8.30 3.83 7.90
CA LEU A 83 -7.11 3.77 7.06
C LEU A 83 -6.91 5.09 6.30
N PHE A 84 -7.97 5.63 5.72
CA PHE A 84 -7.99 6.97 5.10
C PHE A 84 -7.50 8.04 6.08
N SER A 85 -8.03 8.06 7.31
CA SER A 85 -7.69 9.07 8.31
C SER A 85 -6.22 9.03 8.74
N ILE A 86 -5.57 7.87 8.63
CA ILE A 86 -4.14 7.72 8.88
C ILE A 86 -3.33 8.24 7.69
N VAL A 87 -3.73 7.88 6.47
CA VAL A 87 -3.05 8.30 5.23
C VAL A 87 -3.19 9.80 4.98
N ASP A 88 -4.34 10.41 5.29
CA ASP A 88 -4.63 11.83 5.05
C ASP A 88 -3.81 12.78 5.95
N LYS A 89 -3.16 12.25 7.00
CA LYS A 89 -2.26 13.01 7.88
C LYS A 89 -0.80 13.02 7.42
N ARG A 90 -0.50 12.37 6.29
CA ARG A 90 0.85 12.25 5.74
C ARG A 90 1.04 13.21 4.58
#